data_AF-A0A938INF8-F1
#
_entry.id   AF-A0A938INF8-F1
#
_cell.length_a   1.000
_cell.length_b   1.000
_cell.length_c   1.000
_cell.angle_alpha   90.00
_cell.angle_beta   90.00
_cell.angle_gamma   90.00
#
_symmetry.space_group_name_H-M   'P 1'
#
loop_
_entity.id
_entity.type
_entity.pdbx_description
1 polymer ?
#
loop_
_entity_poly.entity_id
_entity_poly.type
_entity_poly.pdbx_seq_one_letter_code
_entity_poly.pdbx_strand_id
1 'polypeptide(L)'
;MSKRLVWLVAVGSMCLVARAAAQPAGKLPTVRSAEELLADEIRKVLDAGHLRPVVANPSEQYWQVMRSLRGANMIEYWHNPAETIYTLIRALPHVPAAMQGPLKEYIRREWNDYPPYEYTSTGWKGVSREVFPIPPEMQEYYAGKGGRTAQEPSAQPPAGWTAWSFNPFNFYACWLYAREFGKAPEILDRISRRLQPPPAEQVTRDKPHVLNCYVAGYIGYLELEKLAGRPASENVRQWLRQAQDARVALLELDPRQVYTTEAGGFLYLVPEFGNYLHRHAREAVARHVQGYNDLAPMWFLSEADEPSRAVARKGCPEGSMAQFYDYSSLFNAKAFALKESRRELEKYLDVPGVWRGDLFYIQNLVSTIEADKPR
;
A
#
# COMPACT_ATOMS: atom_id res chain seq x y z
N MET A 1 5.22 75.10 32.79
CA MET A 1 5.91 73.93 33.36
C MET A 1 5.13 72.67 33.03
N SER A 2 5.53 71.93 31.99
CA SER A 2 5.05 70.58 31.70
C SER A 2 6.11 69.90 30.84
N LYS A 3 6.76 68.88 31.39
CA LYS A 3 7.88 68.14 30.78
C LYS A 3 7.29 67.12 29.79
N ARG A 4 7.61 67.26 28.50
CA ARG A 4 7.43 66.19 27.51
C ARG A 4 8.68 65.31 27.51
N LEU A 5 8.49 64.07 27.92
CA LEU A 5 9.46 62.99 27.85
C LEU A 5 9.32 62.33 26.46
N VAL A 6 10.31 62.49 25.59
CA VAL A 6 10.38 61.80 24.30
C VAL A 6 11.22 60.54 24.53
N TRP A 7 10.58 59.37 24.48
CA TRP A 7 11.27 58.08 24.40
C TRP A 7 11.61 57.80 22.93
N LEU A 8 12.90 57.76 22.62
CA LEU A 8 13.41 57.08 21.42
C LEU A 8 13.26 55.57 21.63
N VAL A 9 12.45 54.92 20.80
CA VAL A 9 12.49 53.47 20.62
C VAL A 9 13.43 53.18 19.45
N ALA A 10 14.54 52.51 19.74
CA ALA A 10 15.44 51.96 18.76
C ALA A 10 14.73 50.85 17.96
N VAL A 11 14.63 51.02 16.64
CA VAL A 11 14.10 50.00 15.73
C VAL A 11 15.22 49.00 15.41
N GLY A 12 14.87 47.73 15.58
CA GLY A 12 15.74 46.57 15.59
C GLY A 12 16.68 46.39 14.40
N SER A 13 17.87 45.89 14.73
CA SER A 13 18.76 45.17 13.82
C SER A 13 17.99 44.11 13.06
N MET A 14 17.89 44.28 11.74
CA MET A 14 17.55 43.20 10.82
C MET A 14 18.67 42.15 10.87
N CYS A 15 18.42 41.03 11.54
CA CYS A 15 19.14 39.79 11.28
C CYS A 15 18.82 39.34 9.86
N LEU A 16 19.66 39.75 8.92
CA LEU A 16 19.82 39.07 7.63
C LEU A 16 20.28 37.64 7.91
N VAL A 17 19.31 36.72 8.04
CA VAL A 17 19.60 35.29 7.98
C VAL A 17 20.06 35.01 6.56
N ALA A 18 21.37 34.90 6.39
CA ALA A 18 21.97 34.42 5.15
C ALA A 18 21.31 33.07 4.83
N ARG A 19 20.61 33.02 3.70
CA ARG A 19 20.05 31.79 3.13
C ARG A 19 21.26 30.91 2.81
N ALA A 20 21.57 29.96 3.70
CA ALA A 20 22.59 28.97 3.43
C ALA A 20 22.23 28.32 2.09
N ALA A 21 23.12 28.42 1.11
CA ALA A 21 22.99 27.73 -0.14
C ALA A 21 22.81 26.25 0.19
N ALA A 22 21.63 25.69 -0.13
CA ALA A 22 21.39 24.28 0.03
C ALA A 22 22.49 23.53 -0.72
N GLN A 23 23.29 22.76 0.02
CA GLN A 23 24.19 21.80 -0.61
C GLN A 23 23.33 20.93 -1.54
N PRO A 24 23.80 20.62 -2.76
CA PRO A 24 23.07 19.69 -3.61
C PRO A 24 22.92 18.39 -2.82
N ALA A 25 21.68 17.90 -2.70
CA ALA A 25 21.33 16.61 -2.12
C ALA A 25 21.84 15.46 -3.03
N GLY A 26 23.14 15.43 -3.29
CA GLY A 26 23.82 14.48 -4.15
C GLY A 26 24.94 13.83 -3.34
N LYS A 27 24.79 12.53 -3.11
CA LYS A 27 25.69 11.60 -2.39
C LYS A 27 25.38 11.38 -0.90
N LEU A 28 24.14 11.02 -0.58
CA LEU A 28 24.00 9.82 0.23
C LEU A 28 23.69 8.70 -0.76
N PRO A 29 24.69 7.95 -1.23
CA PRO A 29 24.39 6.74 -1.98
C PRO A 29 23.66 5.82 -1.01
N THR A 30 22.50 5.31 -1.41
CA THR A 30 22.24 3.91 -1.10
C THR A 30 23.47 3.16 -1.61
N VAL A 31 24.27 2.63 -0.69
CA VAL A 31 25.56 1.96 -1.01
C VAL A 31 25.33 0.78 -1.97
N ARG A 32 24.07 0.36 -2.08
CA ARG A 32 23.57 -0.76 -2.87
C ARG A 32 22.49 -0.30 -3.82
N SER A 33 22.41 -0.91 -5.00
CA SER A 33 21.35 -0.59 -5.96
C SER A 33 19.98 -1.14 -5.52
N ALA A 34 18.89 -0.59 -6.06
CA ALA A 34 17.55 -1.11 -5.83
C ALA A 34 17.40 -2.59 -6.25
N GLU A 35 18.11 -3.00 -7.31
CA GLU A 35 18.16 -4.38 -7.78
C GLU A 35 18.85 -5.32 -6.78
N GLU A 36 19.96 -4.89 -6.18
CA GLU A 36 20.67 -5.65 -5.15
C GLU A 36 19.83 -5.78 -3.88
N LEU A 37 19.16 -4.69 -3.46
CA LEU A 37 18.25 -4.69 -2.33
C LEU A 37 17.06 -5.62 -2.59
N LEU A 38 16.48 -5.57 -3.80
CA LEU A 38 15.38 -6.45 -4.18
C LEU A 38 15.80 -7.93 -4.16
N ALA A 39 16.97 -8.25 -4.71
CA ALA A 39 17.49 -9.60 -4.71
C ALA A 39 17.67 -10.14 -3.28
N ASP A 40 18.11 -9.31 -2.34
CA ASP A 40 18.25 -9.71 -0.95
C ASP A 40 16.91 -9.94 -0.26
N GLU A 41 15.94 -9.04 -0.42
CA GLU A 41 14.62 -9.21 0.17
C GLU A 41 13.91 -10.46 -0.36
N ILE A 42 14.02 -10.73 -1.65
CA ILE A 42 13.47 -11.95 -2.23
C ILE A 42 14.21 -13.19 -1.73
N ARG A 43 15.54 -13.15 -1.58
CA ARG A 43 16.29 -14.28 -1.02
C ARG A 43 15.81 -14.63 0.39
N LYS A 44 15.60 -13.63 1.25
CA LYS A 44 15.07 -13.83 2.61
C LYS A 44 13.68 -14.50 2.59
N VAL A 45 12.81 -14.14 1.64
CA VAL A 45 11.49 -14.77 1.47
C VAL A 45 11.66 -16.24 1.03
N LEU A 46 12.51 -16.51 0.05
CA LEU A 46 12.78 -17.87 -0.43
C LEU A 46 13.34 -18.78 0.66
N ASP A 47 14.34 -18.30 1.41
CA ASP A 47 15.02 -19.05 2.46
C ASP A 47 14.08 -19.37 3.64
N ALA A 48 13.09 -18.51 3.90
CA ALA A 48 12.14 -18.69 4.98
C ALA A 48 11.00 -19.67 4.66
N GLY A 49 10.62 -19.79 3.39
CA GLY A 49 9.37 -20.44 3.01
C GLY A 49 8.15 -19.59 3.37
N HIS A 50 7.00 -20.22 3.61
CA HIS A 50 5.75 -19.51 3.86
C HIS A 50 5.85 -18.58 5.08
N LEU A 51 5.59 -17.29 4.86
CA LEU A 51 5.64 -16.24 5.87
C LEU A 51 4.24 -15.92 6.37
N ARG A 52 4.05 -15.99 7.69
CA ARG A 52 2.79 -15.57 8.32
C ARG A 52 2.62 -14.04 8.30
N PRO A 53 1.44 -13.49 8.62
CA PRO A 53 1.27 -12.07 8.91
C PRO A 53 2.28 -11.58 9.98
N VAL A 54 2.59 -10.29 9.93
CA VAL A 54 3.48 -9.65 10.90
C VAL A 54 2.70 -9.16 12.12
N VAL A 55 3.31 -9.29 13.31
CA VAL A 55 2.92 -8.50 14.48
C VAL A 55 3.58 -7.14 14.37
N ALA A 56 2.81 -6.10 14.03
CA ALA A 56 3.31 -4.75 13.89
C ALA A 56 2.62 -3.83 14.91
N ASN A 57 3.44 -3.11 15.69
CA ASN A 57 3.07 -2.14 16.73
C ASN A 57 2.26 -2.71 17.93
N PRO A 58 2.41 -2.15 19.15
CA PRO A 58 1.62 -2.54 20.33
C PRO A 58 0.11 -2.22 20.21
N SER A 59 -0.30 -1.57 19.12
CA SER A 59 -1.65 -1.10 18.86
C SER A 59 -2.60 -2.11 18.21
N GLU A 60 -2.21 -3.38 17.98
CA GLU A 60 -3.10 -4.36 17.32
C GLU A 60 -4.48 -4.46 18.00
N GLN A 61 -4.54 -4.35 19.34
CA GLN A 61 -5.81 -4.28 20.10
C GLN A 61 -6.59 -2.98 19.86
N TYR A 62 -5.91 -1.84 19.73
CA TYR A 62 -6.54 -0.56 19.34
C TYR A 62 -7.13 -0.66 17.93
N TRP A 63 -6.43 -1.33 17.01
CA TRP A 63 -6.90 -1.51 15.64
C TRP A 63 -8.05 -2.50 15.50
N GLN A 64 -8.25 -3.44 16.43
CA GLN A 64 -9.49 -4.24 16.48
C GLN A 64 -10.72 -3.34 16.63
N VAL A 65 -10.62 -2.23 17.36
CA VAL A 65 -11.71 -1.25 17.52
C VAL A 65 -11.94 -0.46 16.23
N MET A 66 -10.89 -0.22 15.45
CA MET A 66 -10.94 0.50 14.17
C MET A 66 -11.32 -0.39 12.98
N ARG A 67 -11.54 -1.70 13.19
CA ARG A 67 -11.93 -2.68 12.16
C ARG A 67 -13.12 -2.24 11.33
N SER A 68 -14.10 -1.60 11.98
CA SER A 68 -15.30 -1.09 11.32
C SER A 68 -15.01 0.04 10.33
N LEU A 69 -13.95 0.81 10.56
CA LEU A 69 -13.58 1.95 9.73
C LEU A 69 -12.67 1.57 8.56
N ARG A 70 -11.85 0.52 8.72
CA ARG A 70 -10.67 0.26 7.86
C ARG A 70 -10.55 -1.15 7.30
N GLY A 71 -11.45 -2.06 7.69
CA GLY A 71 -11.44 -3.46 7.26
C GLY A 71 -10.31 -4.28 7.89
N ALA A 72 -10.19 -5.54 7.48
CA ALA A 72 -9.23 -6.49 8.09
C ALA A 72 -7.77 -6.24 7.69
N ASN A 73 -7.53 -5.63 6.52
CA ASN A 73 -6.17 -5.37 5.99
C ASN A 73 -5.36 -4.44 6.91
N MET A 74 -6.02 -3.54 7.65
CA MET A 74 -5.32 -2.59 8.53
C MET A 74 -5.09 -3.11 9.94
N ILE A 75 -5.32 -4.40 10.19
CA ILE A 75 -5.14 -5.05 11.49
C ILE A 75 -4.02 -6.09 11.41
N GLU A 76 -3.98 -6.86 10.32
CA GLU A 76 -2.95 -7.87 10.07
C GLU A 76 -2.30 -7.59 8.72
N TYR A 77 -1.07 -7.11 8.72
CA TYR A 77 -0.39 -6.83 7.46
C TYR A 77 -0.03 -8.12 6.72
N TRP A 78 -0.25 -8.11 5.40
CA TRP A 78 0.12 -9.18 4.48
C TRP A 78 -0.55 -10.52 4.78
N HIS A 79 -1.73 -10.49 5.40
CA HIS A 79 -2.56 -11.68 5.61
C HIS A 79 -3.29 -12.12 4.35
N ASN A 80 -3.63 -11.19 3.45
CA ASN A 80 -4.33 -11.52 2.22
C ASN A 80 -3.34 -12.12 1.21
N PRO A 81 -3.53 -13.38 0.75
CA PRO A 81 -2.59 -14.02 -0.18
C PRO A 81 -2.43 -13.25 -1.49
N ALA A 82 -3.43 -12.45 -1.90
CA ALA A 82 -3.34 -11.60 -3.08
C ALA A 82 -2.16 -10.62 -3.03
N GLU A 83 -1.82 -10.09 -1.85
CA GLU A 83 -0.71 -9.15 -1.68
C GLU A 83 0.65 -9.83 -1.93
N THR A 84 0.84 -11.04 -1.40
CA THR A 84 2.05 -11.85 -1.65
C THR A 84 2.18 -12.18 -3.13
N ILE A 85 1.12 -12.69 -3.76
CA ILE A 85 1.14 -13.06 -5.17
C ILE A 85 1.41 -11.85 -6.07
N TYR A 86 0.71 -10.74 -5.85
CA TYR A 86 0.92 -9.48 -6.58
C TYR A 86 2.38 -9.01 -6.47
N THR A 87 2.90 -8.94 -5.26
CA THR A 87 4.25 -8.42 -4.98
C THR A 87 5.31 -9.27 -5.66
N LEU A 88 5.25 -10.58 -5.48
CA LEU A 88 6.28 -11.49 -5.99
C LEU A 88 6.24 -11.62 -7.51
N ILE A 89 5.06 -11.60 -8.14
CA ILE A 89 4.96 -11.57 -9.61
C ILE A 89 5.54 -10.28 -10.17
N ARG A 90 5.31 -9.13 -9.51
CA ARG A 90 5.91 -7.85 -9.93
C ARG A 90 7.43 -7.85 -9.76
N ALA A 91 7.96 -8.49 -8.72
CA ALA A 91 9.41 -8.61 -8.49
C ALA A 91 10.11 -9.55 -9.48
N LEU A 92 9.41 -10.60 -9.92
CA LEU A 92 9.95 -11.68 -10.74
C LEU A 92 10.81 -11.26 -11.95
N PRO A 93 10.43 -10.29 -12.81
CA PRO A 93 11.25 -9.89 -13.95
C PRO A 93 12.50 -9.08 -13.56
N HIS A 94 12.62 -8.64 -12.31
CA HIS A 94 13.69 -7.75 -11.86
C HIS A 94 14.67 -8.41 -10.88
N VAL A 95 14.43 -9.66 -10.47
CA VAL A 95 15.41 -10.45 -9.71
C VAL A 95 16.45 -11.08 -10.65
N PRO A 96 17.66 -11.41 -10.15
CA PRO A 96 18.67 -12.12 -10.93
C PRO A 96 18.10 -13.39 -11.59
N ALA A 97 18.56 -13.71 -12.80
CA ALA A 97 18.04 -14.84 -13.59
C ALA A 97 18.06 -16.17 -12.80
N ALA A 98 19.11 -16.40 -12.00
CA ALA A 98 19.23 -17.60 -11.15
C ALA A 98 18.14 -17.71 -10.07
N MET A 99 17.50 -16.60 -9.67
CA MET A 99 16.43 -16.57 -8.67
C MET A 99 15.03 -16.68 -9.29
N GLN A 100 14.87 -16.45 -10.60
CA GLN A 100 13.55 -16.45 -11.25
C GLN A 100 12.86 -17.81 -11.18
N GLY A 101 13.60 -18.90 -11.40
CA GLY A 101 13.08 -20.27 -11.27
C GLY A 101 12.57 -20.57 -9.85
N PRO A 102 13.42 -20.44 -8.81
CA PRO A 102 13.02 -20.60 -7.41
C PRO A 102 11.84 -19.70 -7.00
N LEU A 103 11.81 -18.45 -7.46
CA LEU A 103 10.71 -17.52 -7.17
C LEU A 103 9.40 -17.94 -7.84
N LYS A 104 9.43 -18.42 -9.09
CA LYS A 104 8.24 -19.00 -9.75
C LYS A 104 7.69 -20.17 -8.96
N GLU A 105 8.56 -21.04 -8.45
CA GLU A 105 8.13 -22.19 -7.66
C GLU A 105 7.53 -21.76 -6.32
N TYR A 106 8.14 -20.79 -5.64
CA TYR A 106 7.58 -20.20 -4.44
C TYR A 106 6.17 -19.64 -4.69
N ILE A 107 5.99 -18.84 -5.74
CA ILE A 107 4.69 -18.23 -6.09
C ILE A 107 3.62 -19.31 -6.37
N ARG A 108 3.97 -20.37 -7.10
CA ARG A 108 3.04 -21.49 -7.36
C ARG A 108 2.64 -22.22 -6.09
N ARG A 109 3.58 -22.44 -5.16
CA ARG A 109 3.28 -23.04 -3.85
C ARG A 109 2.32 -22.17 -3.05
N GLU A 110 2.61 -20.88 -2.90
CA GLU A 110 1.70 -19.95 -2.21
C GLU A 110 0.31 -19.93 -2.85
N TRP A 111 0.24 -19.95 -4.19
CA TRP A 111 -1.03 -20.00 -4.91
C TRP A 111 -1.81 -21.30 -4.69
N ASN A 112 -1.12 -22.44 -4.58
CA ASN A 112 -1.76 -23.73 -4.36
C ASN A 112 -2.23 -23.89 -2.91
N ASP A 113 -1.44 -23.40 -1.95
CA ASP A 113 -1.74 -23.50 -0.52
C ASP A 113 -2.80 -22.46 -0.10
N TYR A 114 -2.74 -21.26 -0.68
CA TYR A 114 -3.61 -20.12 -0.35
C TYR A 114 -4.13 -19.41 -1.62
N PRO A 115 -4.91 -20.07 -2.47
CA PRO A 115 -5.43 -19.49 -3.70
C PRO A 115 -6.21 -18.18 -3.45
N PRO A 116 -5.82 -17.03 -4.05
CA PRO A 116 -6.49 -15.75 -3.83
C PRO A 116 -7.97 -15.73 -4.27
N TYR A 117 -8.42 -16.68 -5.09
CA TYR A 117 -9.83 -16.83 -5.46
C TYR A 117 -10.67 -17.59 -4.41
N GLU A 118 -10.04 -18.18 -3.40
CA GLU A 118 -10.69 -18.92 -2.30
C GLU A 118 -10.44 -18.30 -0.93
N TYR A 119 -9.29 -17.65 -0.70
CA TYR A 119 -8.90 -17.15 0.61
C TYR A 119 -8.84 -15.62 0.70
N THR A 120 -9.20 -15.11 1.87
CA THR A 120 -9.02 -13.70 2.28
C THR A 120 -7.93 -13.53 3.34
N SER A 121 -7.54 -14.61 4.01
CA SER A 121 -6.42 -14.66 4.95
C SER A 121 -5.67 -15.99 4.84
N THR A 122 -4.34 -15.95 4.90
CA THR A 122 -3.48 -17.14 5.05
C THR A 122 -3.47 -17.67 6.48
N GLY A 123 -3.95 -16.87 7.43
CA GLY A 123 -3.87 -17.16 8.86
C GLY A 123 -2.46 -17.04 9.43
N TRP A 124 -2.28 -17.44 10.69
CA TRP A 124 -1.04 -17.23 11.45
C TRP A 124 0.00 -18.35 11.37
N LYS A 125 -0.17 -19.32 10.46
CA LYS A 125 0.82 -20.36 10.21
C LYS A 125 1.96 -19.81 9.36
N GLY A 126 3.21 -20.13 9.70
CA GLY A 126 4.38 -19.75 8.90
C GLY A 126 5.53 -19.17 9.71
N VAL A 127 6.62 -18.80 9.03
CA VAL A 127 7.78 -18.16 9.64
C VAL A 127 7.49 -16.69 9.92
N SER A 128 8.01 -16.18 11.03
CA SER A 128 7.87 -14.78 11.44
C SER A 128 8.52 -13.80 10.46
N ARG A 129 7.96 -12.60 10.39
CA ARG A 129 8.52 -11.50 9.57
C ARG A 129 9.33 -10.53 10.41
N GLU A 130 8.91 -10.29 11.65
CA GLU A 130 9.55 -9.39 12.60
C GLU A 130 10.95 -9.86 13.05
N VAL A 131 11.76 -8.92 13.55
CA VAL A 131 13.13 -9.17 14.05
C VAL A 131 13.17 -9.76 15.46
N PHE A 132 12.10 -9.59 16.23
CA PHE A 132 12.04 -9.96 17.64
C PHE A 132 11.30 -11.29 17.84
N PRO A 133 11.69 -12.10 18.84
CA PRO A 133 10.93 -13.28 19.18
C PRO A 133 9.59 -12.88 19.82
N ILE A 134 8.51 -13.51 19.38
CA ILE A 134 7.21 -13.44 20.07
C ILE A 134 7.21 -14.45 21.22
N PRO A 135 6.85 -14.07 22.46
CA PRO A 135 6.70 -15.01 23.57
C PRO A 135 5.77 -16.19 23.23
N PRO A 136 6.06 -17.43 23.65
CA PRO A 136 5.25 -18.61 23.32
C PRO A 136 3.75 -18.44 23.61
N GLU A 137 3.38 -17.77 24.71
CA GLU A 137 1.99 -17.53 25.09
C GLU A 137 1.26 -16.62 24.10
N MET A 138 1.99 -15.66 23.53
CA MET A 138 1.46 -14.79 22.47
C MET A 138 1.40 -15.53 21.13
N GLN A 139 2.34 -16.43 20.84
CA GLN A 139 2.24 -17.30 19.68
C GLN A 139 1.00 -18.20 19.77
N GLU A 140 0.71 -18.76 20.95
CA GLU A 140 -0.52 -19.53 21.20
C GLU A 140 -1.78 -18.67 21.11
N TYR A 141 -1.73 -17.40 21.51
CA TYR A 141 -2.84 -16.48 21.32
C TYR A 141 -3.16 -16.29 19.84
N TYR A 142 -2.14 -15.99 19.02
CA TYR A 142 -2.28 -15.80 17.57
C TYR A 142 -2.58 -17.10 16.80
N ALA A 143 -2.09 -18.25 17.28
CA ALA A 143 -2.33 -19.56 16.68
C ALA A 143 -3.60 -20.26 17.18
N GLY A 144 -4.11 -19.89 18.37
CA GLY A 144 -5.12 -20.63 19.16
C GLY A 144 -6.43 -19.88 19.38
N LYS A 145 -6.68 -19.31 20.58
CA LYS A 145 -7.99 -18.69 20.96
C LYS A 145 -8.36 -17.46 20.12
N GLY A 146 -7.39 -16.76 19.53
CA GLY A 146 -7.58 -15.77 18.46
C GLY A 146 -7.23 -16.31 17.06
N GLY A 147 -6.88 -17.60 16.99
CA GLY A 147 -6.32 -18.37 15.88
C GLY A 147 -7.09 -18.21 14.60
N ARG A 148 -6.68 -17.22 13.81
CA ARG A 148 -7.14 -17.09 12.44
C ARG A 148 -6.43 -18.19 11.67
N THR A 149 -7.08 -19.34 11.54
CA THR A 149 -6.80 -20.28 10.45
C THR A 149 -6.94 -19.53 9.12
N ALA A 150 -6.45 -20.13 8.03
CA ALA A 150 -6.76 -19.61 6.71
C ALA A 150 -8.28 -19.37 6.60
N GLN A 151 -8.66 -18.16 6.14
CA GLN A 151 -10.06 -17.73 6.14
C GLN A 151 -10.59 -17.64 4.72
N GLU A 152 -11.65 -18.38 4.46
CA GLU A 152 -12.50 -18.15 3.30
C GLU A 152 -13.32 -16.86 3.47
N PRO A 153 -13.71 -16.19 2.36
CA PRO A 153 -14.57 -15.02 2.41
C PRO A 153 -15.92 -15.39 2.99
N SER A 154 -16.33 -14.69 4.06
CA SER A 154 -17.65 -14.83 4.67
C SER A 154 -18.77 -14.31 3.76
N ALA A 155 -19.99 -14.79 3.96
CA ALA A 155 -21.16 -14.30 3.21
C ALA A 155 -21.45 -12.81 3.49
N GLN A 156 -21.11 -12.35 4.69
CA GLN A 156 -21.26 -10.97 5.13
C GLN A 156 -19.89 -10.35 5.44
N PRO A 157 -19.70 -9.05 5.19
CA PRO A 157 -18.54 -8.33 5.70
C PRO A 157 -18.37 -8.50 7.23
N PRO A 158 -17.14 -8.38 7.77
CA PRO A 158 -16.92 -8.35 9.21
C PRO A 158 -17.78 -7.29 9.90
N ALA A 159 -18.18 -7.54 11.15
CA ALA A 159 -19.01 -6.62 11.92
C ALA A 159 -18.45 -5.19 11.91
N GLY A 160 -19.28 -4.24 11.47
CA GLY A 160 -18.94 -2.82 11.35
C GLY A 160 -18.21 -2.42 10.06
N TRP A 161 -17.62 -3.36 9.31
CA TRP A 161 -17.08 -3.12 7.99
C TRP A 161 -18.18 -3.35 6.94
N THR A 162 -18.32 -2.46 5.96
CA THR A 162 -19.40 -2.57 4.96
C THR A 162 -18.91 -2.49 3.53
N ALA A 163 -17.61 -2.29 3.30
CA ALA A 163 -17.12 -2.08 1.95
C ALA A 163 -16.99 -3.36 1.14
N TRP A 164 -16.64 -4.49 1.77
CA TRP A 164 -16.56 -5.80 1.07
C TRP A 164 -16.55 -6.97 2.04
N SER A 165 -16.98 -8.14 1.56
CA SER A 165 -16.73 -9.44 2.20
C SER A 165 -15.61 -10.22 1.53
N PHE A 166 -15.30 -9.90 0.27
CA PHE A 166 -14.16 -10.42 -0.48
C PHE A 166 -13.37 -9.24 -1.03
N ASN A 167 -12.08 -9.17 -0.69
CA ASN A 167 -11.24 -8.04 -1.08
C ASN A 167 -11.12 -7.97 -2.62
N PRO A 168 -11.61 -6.89 -3.28
CA PRO A 168 -11.58 -6.79 -4.74
C PRO A 168 -10.18 -6.88 -5.34
N PHE A 169 -9.13 -6.53 -4.59
CA PHE A 169 -7.74 -6.64 -5.07
C PHE A 169 -7.35 -8.07 -5.48
N ASN A 170 -8.05 -9.09 -4.96
CA ASN A 170 -7.81 -10.49 -5.30
C ASN A 170 -8.01 -10.77 -6.80
N PHE A 171 -8.95 -10.09 -7.48
CA PHE A 171 -9.12 -10.21 -8.93
C PHE A 171 -7.88 -9.76 -9.70
N TYR A 172 -7.23 -8.71 -9.23
CA TYR A 172 -6.01 -8.18 -9.83
C TYR A 172 -4.83 -9.13 -9.67
N ALA A 173 -4.65 -9.70 -8.47
CA ALA A 173 -3.64 -10.74 -8.23
C ALA A 173 -3.89 -12.00 -9.09
N CYS A 174 -5.16 -12.43 -9.21
CA CYS A 174 -5.54 -13.56 -10.05
C CYS A 174 -5.25 -13.32 -11.53
N TRP A 175 -5.51 -12.11 -12.04
CA TRP A 175 -5.14 -11.73 -13.39
C TRP A 175 -3.63 -11.83 -13.63
N LEU A 176 -2.82 -11.24 -12.74
CA LEU A 176 -1.36 -11.29 -12.88
C LEU A 176 -0.83 -12.72 -12.82
N TYR A 177 -1.37 -13.55 -11.92
CA TYR A 177 -1.02 -14.96 -11.87
C TYR A 177 -1.38 -15.69 -13.16
N ALA A 178 -2.60 -15.48 -13.68
CA ALA A 178 -3.04 -16.10 -14.92
C ALA A 178 -2.18 -15.67 -16.12
N ARG A 179 -1.73 -14.42 -16.15
CA ARG A 179 -0.82 -13.90 -17.17
C ARG A 179 0.55 -14.59 -17.15
N GLU A 180 1.10 -14.84 -15.96
CA GLU A 180 2.43 -15.43 -15.80
C GLU A 180 2.42 -16.97 -15.91
N PHE A 181 1.38 -17.62 -15.40
CA PHE A 181 1.33 -19.08 -15.22
C PHE A 181 0.21 -19.78 -16.00
N GLY A 182 -0.64 -19.04 -16.72
CA GLY A 182 -1.78 -19.58 -17.47
C GLY A 182 -3.01 -19.87 -16.60
N LYS A 183 -3.93 -20.69 -17.13
CA LYS A 183 -5.20 -21.09 -16.51
C LYS A 183 -6.24 -19.96 -16.32
N ALA A 184 -6.22 -18.96 -17.22
CA ALA A 184 -7.14 -17.83 -17.13
C ALA A 184 -8.63 -18.25 -17.10
N PRO A 185 -9.12 -19.18 -17.96
CA PRO A 185 -10.51 -19.64 -17.90
C PRO A 185 -10.88 -20.27 -16.55
N GLU A 186 -10.05 -21.18 -16.03
CA GLU A 186 -10.33 -21.89 -14.79
C GLU A 186 -10.32 -20.95 -13.57
N ILE A 187 -9.40 -19.98 -13.55
CA ILE A 187 -9.33 -18.97 -12.49
C ILE A 187 -10.56 -18.05 -12.55
N LEU A 188 -10.94 -17.61 -13.75
CA LEU A 188 -12.11 -16.76 -13.96
C LEU A 188 -13.39 -17.45 -13.50
N ASP A 189 -13.59 -18.70 -13.88
CA ASP A 189 -14.77 -19.49 -13.51
C ASP A 189 -14.90 -19.61 -11.98
N ARG A 190 -13.77 -19.76 -11.26
CA ARG A 190 -13.77 -19.84 -9.78
C ARG A 190 -14.03 -18.51 -9.09
N ILE A 191 -13.44 -17.42 -9.57
CA ILE A 191 -13.47 -16.12 -8.88
C ILE A 191 -14.67 -15.27 -9.26
N SER A 192 -15.27 -15.46 -10.44
CA SER A 192 -16.39 -14.65 -10.96
C SER A 192 -17.59 -14.59 -10.01
N ARG A 193 -17.91 -15.68 -9.31
CA ARG A 193 -18.98 -15.73 -8.29
C ARG A 193 -18.77 -14.78 -7.09
N ARG A 194 -17.57 -14.22 -6.93
CA ARG A 194 -17.22 -13.29 -5.84
C ARG A 194 -17.29 -11.82 -6.29
N LEU A 195 -17.60 -11.55 -7.55
CA LEU A 195 -17.65 -10.20 -8.09
C LEU A 195 -18.80 -9.41 -7.46
N GLN A 196 -18.52 -8.19 -7.03
CA GLN A 196 -19.47 -7.30 -6.36
C GLN A 196 -19.49 -5.93 -7.05
N PRO A 197 -20.65 -5.24 -7.10
CA PRO A 197 -20.72 -3.84 -7.51
C PRO A 197 -19.95 -2.94 -6.53
N PRO A 198 -19.62 -1.69 -6.92
CA PRO A 198 -18.93 -0.79 -6.01
C PRO A 198 -19.85 -0.47 -4.81
N PRO A 199 -19.29 -0.20 -3.62
CA PRO A 199 -20.10 0.13 -2.45
C PRO A 199 -20.80 1.46 -2.66
N ALA A 200 -21.88 1.67 -1.90
CA ALA A 200 -22.60 2.94 -1.93
C ALA A 200 -21.71 4.12 -1.50
N GLU A 201 -22.00 5.33 -1.99
CA GLU A 201 -21.19 6.53 -1.79
C GLU A 201 -20.90 6.82 -0.32
N GLN A 202 -21.86 6.58 0.59
CA GLN A 202 -21.64 6.80 2.03
C GLN A 202 -20.51 5.93 2.62
N VAL A 203 -20.17 4.81 1.97
CA VAL A 203 -19.07 3.94 2.39
C VAL A 203 -17.73 4.47 1.87
N THR A 204 -17.72 5.04 0.66
CA THR A 204 -16.51 5.42 -0.09
C THR A 204 -16.12 6.90 0.02
N ARG A 205 -17.04 7.77 0.47
CA ARG A 205 -16.88 9.23 0.54
C ARG A 205 -15.60 9.68 1.26
N ASP A 206 -15.18 8.94 2.27
CA ASP A 206 -14.01 9.25 3.11
C ASP A 206 -12.95 8.14 3.09
N LYS A 207 -13.09 7.14 2.21
CA LYS A 207 -12.22 5.95 2.14
C LYS A 207 -11.65 5.77 0.73
N PRO A 208 -10.63 6.56 0.34
CA PRO A 208 -10.02 6.46 -0.98
C PRO A 208 -9.45 5.07 -1.30
N HIS A 209 -8.91 4.37 -0.29
CA HIS A 209 -8.37 3.02 -0.48
C HIS A 209 -9.45 2.02 -0.92
N VAL A 210 -10.72 2.21 -0.52
CA VAL A 210 -11.82 1.34 -0.96
C VAL A 210 -12.03 1.48 -2.45
N LEU A 211 -12.11 2.71 -2.96
CA LEU A 211 -12.26 2.97 -4.38
C LEU A 211 -11.06 2.42 -5.17
N ASN A 212 -9.83 2.67 -4.71
CA ASN A 212 -8.62 2.15 -5.36
C ASN A 212 -8.65 0.62 -5.44
N CYS A 213 -9.08 -0.05 -4.37
CA CYS A 213 -9.19 -1.50 -4.31
C CYS A 213 -10.18 -2.05 -5.34
N TYR A 214 -11.37 -1.44 -5.44
CA TYR A 214 -12.37 -1.81 -6.43
C TYR A 214 -11.90 -1.54 -7.86
N VAL A 215 -11.25 -0.40 -8.11
CA VAL A 215 -10.67 -0.09 -9.43
C VAL A 215 -9.63 -1.13 -9.83
N ALA A 216 -8.69 -1.48 -8.94
CA ALA A 216 -7.73 -2.54 -9.20
C ALA A 216 -8.43 -3.88 -9.47
N GLY A 217 -9.44 -4.23 -8.68
CA GLY A 217 -10.21 -5.45 -8.85
C GLY A 217 -10.93 -5.54 -10.21
N TYR A 218 -11.59 -4.46 -10.63
CA TYR A 218 -12.28 -4.42 -11.93
C TYR A 218 -11.31 -4.45 -13.11
N ILE A 219 -10.16 -3.78 -13.02
CA ILE A 219 -9.08 -3.91 -14.02
C ILE A 219 -8.65 -5.38 -14.12
N GLY A 220 -8.38 -6.01 -12.98
CA GLY A 220 -8.00 -7.43 -12.91
C GLY A 220 -9.06 -8.34 -13.53
N TYR A 221 -10.32 -8.17 -13.17
CA TYR A 221 -11.42 -8.99 -13.69
C TYR A 221 -11.56 -8.87 -15.21
N LEU A 222 -11.57 -7.65 -15.75
CA LEU A 222 -11.71 -7.40 -17.19
C LEU A 222 -10.53 -7.93 -18.00
N GLU A 223 -9.31 -7.79 -17.51
CA GLU A 223 -8.13 -8.36 -18.18
C GLU A 223 -8.07 -9.89 -18.03
N LEU A 224 -8.62 -10.46 -16.95
CA LEU A 224 -8.78 -11.90 -16.79
C LEU A 224 -9.82 -12.47 -17.77
N GLU A 225 -10.95 -11.79 -17.99
CA GLU A 225 -11.93 -12.13 -19.05
C GLU A 225 -11.26 -12.18 -20.43
N LYS A 226 -10.48 -11.13 -20.74
CA LYS A 226 -9.73 -11.04 -22.00
C LYS A 226 -8.73 -12.19 -22.15
N LEU A 227 -7.94 -12.50 -21.12
CA LEU A 227 -7.00 -13.63 -21.15
C LEU A 227 -7.72 -14.99 -21.28
N ALA A 228 -8.93 -15.12 -20.74
CA ALA A 228 -9.76 -16.31 -20.85
C ALA A 228 -10.53 -16.40 -22.19
N GLY A 229 -10.39 -15.42 -23.08
CA GLY A 229 -11.15 -15.37 -24.34
C GLY A 229 -12.65 -15.12 -24.14
N ARG A 230 -13.06 -14.55 -23.01
CA ARG A 230 -14.44 -14.14 -22.74
C ARG A 230 -14.68 -12.70 -23.21
N PRO A 231 -15.88 -12.37 -23.71
CA PRO A 231 -16.24 -10.99 -23.96
C PRO A 231 -16.21 -10.20 -22.63
N ALA A 232 -15.75 -8.96 -22.69
CA ALA A 232 -15.67 -8.12 -21.51
C ALA A 232 -17.07 -7.73 -21.00
N SER A 233 -17.28 -7.87 -19.70
CA SER A 233 -18.54 -7.52 -19.03
C SER A 233 -18.79 -6.01 -19.03
N GLU A 234 -19.85 -5.54 -19.71
CA GLU A 234 -20.14 -4.10 -19.83
C GLU A 234 -20.52 -3.44 -18.51
N ASN A 235 -21.26 -4.14 -17.64
CA ASN A 235 -21.55 -3.68 -16.28
C ASN A 235 -20.26 -3.44 -15.48
N VAL A 236 -19.25 -4.31 -15.60
CA VAL A 236 -17.96 -4.14 -14.91
C VAL A 236 -17.18 -2.96 -15.49
N ARG A 237 -17.22 -2.75 -16.82
CA ARG A 237 -16.65 -1.55 -17.44
C ARG A 237 -17.33 -0.28 -16.91
N GLN A 238 -18.64 -0.29 -16.72
CA GLN A 238 -19.37 0.84 -16.14
C GLN A 238 -18.98 1.07 -14.68
N TRP A 239 -18.89 0.01 -13.86
CA TRP A 239 -18.44 0.11 -12.46
C TRP A 239 -17.01 0.63 -12.34
N LEU A 240 -16.11 0.18 -13.22
CA LEU A 240 -14.74 0.70 -13.28
C LEU A 240 -14.73 2.20 -13.54
N ARG A 241 -15.47 2.67 -14.55
CA ARG A 241 -15.58 4.11 -14.87
C ARG A 241 -16.13 4.90 -13.67
N GLN A 242 -17.22 4.43 -13.07
CA GLN A 242 -17.82 5.07 -11.90
C GLN A 242 -16.85 5.19 -10.72
N ALA A 243 -16.12 4.12 -10.40
CA ALA A 243 -15.16 4.11 -9.30
C ALA A 243 -13.94 5.01 -9.59
N GLN A 244 -13.48 5.04 -10.85
CA GLN A 244 -12.42 5.94 -11.30
C GLN A 244 -12.84 7.41 -11.20
N ASP A 245 -14.02 7.76 -11.71
CA ASP A 245 -14.56 9.13 -11.67
C ASP A 245 -14.77 9.59 -10.22
N ALA A 246 -15.32 8.72 -9.36
CA ALA A 246 -15.47 9.00 -7.94
C ALA A 246 -14.12 9.25 -7.24
N ARG A 247 -13.08 8.48 -7.61
CA ARG A 247 -11.74 8.69 -7.04
C ARG A 247 -11.13 10.01 -7.49
N VAL A 248 -11.31 10.41 -8.75
CA VAL A 248 -10.87 11.71 -9.27
C VAL A 248 -11.58 12.84 -8.53
N ALA A 249 -12.90 12.77 -8.37
CA ALA A 249 -13.66 13.76 -7.61
C ALA A 249 -13.15 13.88 -6.16
N LEU A 250 -12.79 12.76 -5.52
CA LEU A 250 -12.24 12.76 -4.16
C LEU A 250 -10.86 13.44 -4.06
N LEU A 251 -10.07 13.45 -5.13
CA LEU A 251 -8.77 14.16 -5.17
C LEU A 251 -8.91 15.68 -5.23
N GLU A 252 -10.09 16.20 -5.59
CA GLU A 252 -10.35 17.65 -5.57
C GLU A 252 -10.62 18.20 -4.16
N LEU A 253 -10.90 17.32 -3.19
CA LEU A 253 -10.98 17.73 -1.79
C LEU A 253 -9.59 18.14 -1.27
N ASP A 254 -9.58 19.08 -0.32
CA ASP A 254 -8.37 19.42 0.43
C ASP A 254 -7.85 18.14 1.12
N PRO A 255 -6.56 17.77 0.95
CA PRO A 255 -5.97 16.61 1.63
C PRO A 255 -6.18 16.61 3.16
N ARG A 256 -6.34 17.79 3.77
CA ARG A 256 -6.61 17.96 5.21
C ARG A 256 -8.06 17.64 5.59
N GLN A 257 -8.98 17.61 4.63
CA GLN A 257 -10.41 17.36 4.83
C GLN A 257 -10.79 15.89 4.57
N VAL A 258 -9.92 15.11 3.93
CA VAL A 258 -10.12 13.67 3.76
C VAL A 258 -9.82 12.99 5.09
N TYR A 259 -10.84 12.42 5.73
CA TYR A 259 -10.74 11.80 7.05
C TYR A 259 -9.68 10.69 7.06
N THR A 260 -8.84 10.71 8.09
CA THR A 260 -7.84 9.68 8.43
C THR A 260 -7.26 8.97 7.22
N THR A 261 -6.47 9.67 6.46
CA THR A 261 -5.93 9.16 5.21
C THR A 261 -5.01 7.97 5.43
N GLU A 262 -5.63 6.80 5.44
CA GLU A 262 -5.03 5.49 5.42
C GLU A 262 -3.98 5.52 4.34
N ALA A 263 -2.73 5.32 4.72
CA ALA A 263 -1.65 5.18 3.77
C ALA A 263 -1.31 6.47 2.97
N GLY A 264 -1.92 7.61 3.24
CA GLY A 264 -1.88 8.76 2.32
C GLY A 264 -2.82 8.66 1.10
N GLY A 265 -3.79 7.74 1.12
CA GLY A 265 -4.93 7.72 0.18
C GLY A 265 -4.70 7.01 -1.16
N PHE A 266 -3.56 6.36 -1.34
CA PHE A 266 -3.18 5.66 -2.58
C PHE A 266 -2.90 4.16 -2.35
N LEU A 267 -3.37 3.60 -1.23
CA LEU A 267 -3.34 2.16 -1.01
C LEU A 267 -4.11 1.44 -2.13
N TYR A 268 -3.61 0.27 -2.55
CA TYR A 268 -4.12 -0.51 -3.70
C TYR A 268 -3.97 0.18 -5.06
N LEU A 269 -3.15 1.23 -5.18
CA LEU A 269 -2.83 1.79 -6.49
C LEU A 269 -1.99 0.80 -7.30
N VAL A 270 -2.50 0.43 -8.48
CA VAL A 270 -1.81 -0.42 -9.47
C VAL A 270 -1.34 0.41 -10.66
N PRO A 271 -0.34 -0.04 -11.46
CA PRO A 271 0.22 0.75 -12.55
C PRO A 271 -0.81 1.30 -13.56
N GLU A 272 -1.81 0.49 -13.94
CA GLU A 272 -2.89 0.85 -14.87
C GLU A 272 -3.76 1.96 -14.30
N PHE A 273 -4.07 1.90 -13.00
CA PHE A 273 -4.84 2.96 -12.36
C PHE A 273 -4.01 4.22 -12.15
N GLY A 274 -2.73 4.08 -11.81
CA GLY A 274 -1.80 5.22 -11.78
C GLY A 274 -1.66 5.91 -13.14
N ASN A 275 -1.64 5.15 -14.25
CA ASN A 275 -1.70 5.70 -15.60
C ASN A 275 -2.98 6.50 -15.85
N TYR A 276 -4.12 6.01 -15.36
CA TYR A 276 -5.37 6.75 -15.44
C TYR A 276 -5.30 8.05 -14.62
N LEU A 277 -4.88 8.00 -13.35
CA LEU A 277 -4.74 9.20 -12.51
C LEU A 277 -3.72 10.20 -13.09
N HIS A 278 -2.66 9.73 -13.74
CA HIS A 278 -1.71 10.58 -14.45
C HIS A 278 -2.39 11.40 -15.56
N ARG A 279 -3.31 10.80 -16.31
CA ARG A 279 -4.00 11.49 -17.40
C ARG A 279 -5.12 12.40 -16.94
N HIS A 280 -5.80 12.04 -15.86
CA HIS A 280 -7.06 12.68 -15.47
C HIS A 280 -6.97 13.54 -14.21
N ALA A 281 -5.96 13.32 -13.35
CA ALA A 281 -5.89 13.96 -12.04
C ALA A 281 -4.45 14.20 -11.54
N ARG A 282 -3.45 14.30 -12.44
CA ARG A 282 -2.03 14.41 -12.07
C ARG A 282 -1.77 15.55 -11.09
N GLU A 283 -2.32 16.73 -11.36
CA GLU A 283 -2.12 17.91 -10.51
C GLU A 283 -2.76 17.70 -9.13
N ALA A 284 -3.94 17.11 -9.08
CA ALA A 284 -4.61 16.79 -7.82
C ALA A 284 -3.80 15.77 -7.00
N VAL A 285 -3.29 14.71 -7.64
CA VAL A 285 -2.36 13.77 -6.98
C VAL A 285 -1.13 14.50 -6.45
N ALA A 286 -0.52 15.39 -7.23
CA ALA A 286 0.66 16.14 -6.82
C ALA A 286 0.37 17.03 -5.60
N ARG A 287 -0.79 17.70 -5.56
CA ARG A 287 -1.24 18.47 -4.40
C ARG A 287 -1.40 17.59 -3.15
N HIS A 288 -2.00 16.42 -3.29
CA HIS A 288 -2.15 15.46 -2.18
C HIS A 288 -0.79 14.99 -1.65
N VAL A 289 0.11 14.53 -2.52
CA VAL A 289 1.46 14.09 -2.14
C VAL A 289 2.26 15.24 -1.48
N GLN A 290 2.18 16.45 -2.02
CA GLN A 290 2.84 17.61 -1.42
C GLN A 290 2.24 17.95 -0.05
N GLY A 291 0.92 17.86 0.09
CA GLY A 291 0.23 18.02 1.37
C GLY A 291 0.77 17.07 2.44
N TYR A 292 1.08 15.81 2.10
CA TYR A 292 1.74 14.89 3.04
C TYR A 292 3.17 15.27 3.35
N ASN A 293 3.96 15.70 2.38
CA ASN A 293 5.32 16.16 2.66
C ASN A 293 5.33 17.31 3.69
N ASP A 294 4.32 18.17 3.66
CA ASP A 294 4.19 19.28 4.60
C ASP A 294 3.69 18.82 5.99
N LEU A 295 2.80 17.81 6.02
CA LEU A 295 2.14 17.33 7.23
C LEU A 295 2.89 16.21 7.95
N ALA A 296 3.62 15.37 7.25
CA ALA A 296 4.33 14.20 7.77
C ALA A 296 5.57 13.95 6.89
N PRO A 297 6.59 14.82 6.92
CA PRO A 297 7.75 14.75 6.04
C PRO A 297 8.50 13.42 6.09
N MET A 298 8.41 12.66 7.20
CA MET A 298 9.07 11.38 7.37
C MET A 298 8.20 10.17 6.97
N TRP A 299 7.12 10.37 6.20
CA TRP A 299 6.17 9.31 5.80
C TRP A 299 6.81 8.09 5.13
N PHE A 300 8.01 8.23 4.57
CA PHE A 300 8.74 7.18 3.87
C PHE A 300 9.59 6.30 4.79
N LEU A 301 9.81 6.71 6.05
CA LEU A 301 10.52 5.90 7.03
C LEU A 301 9.58 4.90 7.68
N SER A 302 10.00 3.65 7.73
CA SER A 302 9.36 2.62 8.53
C SER A 302 9.44 2.99 10.01
N GLU A 303 8.31 2.88 10.73
CA GLU A 303 8.21 3.17 12.17
C GLU A 303 8.68 4.57 12.59
N ALA A 304 8.59 5.57 11.70
CA ALA A 304 8.93 6.94 12.04
C ALA A 304 8.13 7.41 13.26
N ASP A 305 8.82 7.76 14.35
CA ASP A 305 8.18 8.33 15.54
C ASP A 305 7.84 9.82 15.32
N GLU A 306 7.19 10.15 14.20
CA GLU A 306 6.71 11.49 13.90
C GLU A 306 5.20 11.57 14.17
N PRO A 307 4.76 12.39 15.14
CA PRO A 307 3.36 12.72 15.25
C PRO A 307 2.96 13.51 13.99
N SER A 308 2.09 12.95 13.14
CA SER A 308 1.66 13.65 11.93
C SER A 308 1.17 15.06 12.31
N ARG A 309 1.74 16.10 11.71
CA ARG A 309 1.33 17.51 11.89
C ARG A 309 -0.08 17.77 11.35
N ALA A 310 -0.70 16.78 10.73
CA ALA A 310 -2.10 16.76 10.37
C ALA A 310 -2.99 16.79 11.63
N VAL A 311 -3.32 18.00 12.08
CA VAL A 311 -4.34 18.30 13.10
C VAL A 311 -5.70 17.63 12.81
N ALA A 312 -5.93 17.17 11.58
CA ALA A 312 -7.11 16.45 11.15
C ALA A 312 -7.12 14.94 11.47
N ARG A 313 -6.03 14.33 11.95
CA ARG A 313 -6.10 13.00 12.61
C ARG A 313 -6.77 13.19 13.97
N LYS A 314 -8.11 13.30 13.99
CA LYS A 314 -8.89 13.17 15.23
C LYS A 314 -8.53 11.81 15.84
N GLY A 315 -7.68 11.82 16.85
CA GLY A 315 -7.62 10.74 17.82
C GLY A 315 -6.34 9.93 17.94
N CYS A 316 -5.20 10.27 17.32
CA CYS A 316 -3.92 9.68 17.78
C CYS A 316 -2.64 10.27 17.14
N PRO A 317 -1.98 11.24 17.79
CA PRO A 317 -0.71 11.84 17.35
C PRO A 317 0.51 11.14 17.98
N GLU A 318 0.58 9.81 18.02
CA GLU A 318 1.80 9.10 18.47
C GLU A 318 2.43 8.38 17.27
N GLY A 319 3.74 8.52 17.11
CA GLY A 319 4.45 7.98 15.95
C GLY A 319 4.56 6.45 15.97
N SER A 320 4.46 5.82 17.16
CA SER A 320 4.29 4.37 17.34
C SER A 320 3.06 3.75 16.64
N MET A 321 2.17 4.58 16.07
CA MET A 321 1.01 4.14 15.29
C MET A 321 1.15 4.41 13.78
N ALA A 322 2.34 4.79 13.31
CA ALA A 322 2.64 4.85 11.88
C ALA A 322 2.31 3.50 11.23
N GLN A 323 1.60 3.52 10.11
CA GLN A 323 1.15 2.30 9.43
C GLN A 323 2.15 1.94 8.33
N PHE A 324 2.45 0.64 8.14
CA PHE A 324 3.28 0.21 7.01
C PHE A 324 2.68 0.57 5.64
N TYR A 325 1.37 0.80 5.61
CA TYR A 325 0.70 1.30 4.41
C TYR A 325 1.13 2.72 4.02
N ASP A 326 1.48 3.59 4.98
CA ASP A 326 1.81 5.01 4.75
C ASP A 326 2.95 5.18 3.75
N TYR A 327 4.06 4.46 3.94
CA TYR A 327 5.19 4.58 3.00
C TYR A 327 4.90 3.93 1.65
N SER A 328 4.17 2.81 1.59
CA SER A 328 3.88 2.16 0.31
C SER A 328 3.00 3.01 -0.60
N SER A 329 1.96 3.60 -0.05
CA SER A 329 0.91 4.23 -0.83
C SER A 329 1.35 5.57 -1.42
N LEU A 330 1.99 6.44 -0.63
CA LEU A 330 2.56 7.69 -1.19
C LEU A 330 3.68 7.41 -2.19
N PHE A 331 4.50 6.38 -1.94
CA PHE A 331 5.51 5.94 -2.90
C PHE A 331 4.89 5.48 -4.23
N ASN A 332 3.84 4.66 -4.18
CA ASN A 332 3.12 4.21 -5.37
C ASN A 332 2.43 5.38 -6.10
N ALA A 333 1.94 6.40 -5.40
CA ALA A 333 1.40 7.61 -6.02
C ALA A 333 2.47 8.35 -6.83
N LYS A 334 3.66 8.53 -6.24
CA LYS A 334 4.83 9.10 -6.91
C LYS A 334 5.25 8.29 -8.15
N ALA A 335 5.37 6.97 -7.98
CA ALA A 335 5.84 6.08 -9.04
C ALA A 335 4.83 5.93 -10.18
N PHE A 336 3.54 5.69 -9.89
CA PHE A 336 2.55 5.33 -10.89
C PHE A 336 1.74 6.51 -11.42
N ALA A 337 1.34 7.45 -10.59
CA ALA A 337 0.53 8.59 -11.02
C ALA A 337 1.40 9.82 -11.35
N LEU A 338 2.38 10.13 -10.50
CA LEU A 338 3.30 11.24 -10.76
C LEU A 338 4.43 10.88 -11.72
N LYS A 339 4.61 9.58 -12.03
CA LYS A 339 5.61 9.12 -13.00
C LYS A 339 7.01 9.68 -12.71
N GLU A 340 7.34 9.80 -11.42
CA GLU A 340 8.65 10.30 -11.02
C GLU A 340 9.77 9.37 -11.48
N SER A 341 10.93 9.95 -11.76
CA SER A 341 12.10 9.20 -12.20
C SER A 341 12.65 8.35 -11.06
N ARG A 342 13.45 7.33 -11.41
CA ARG A 342 14.20 6.53 -10.43
C ARG A 342 14.93 7.39 -9.40
N ARG A 343 15.69 8.39 -9.88
CA ARG A 343 16.46 9.29 -9.00
C ARG A 343 15.61 10.02 -7.97
N GLU A 344 14.37 10.36 -8.33
CA GLU A 344 13.46 11.02 -7.38
C GLU A 344 12.84 10.01 -6.41
N LEU A 345 12.50 8.80 -6.87
CA LEU A 345 11.96 7.73 -6.03
C LEU A 345 12.98 7.19 -5.02
N GLU A 346 14.26 7.06 -5.40
CA GLU A 346 15.33 6.58 -4.53
C GLU A 346 15.51 7.42 -3.26
N LYS A 347 15.12 8.70 -3.28
CA LYS A 347 15.15 9.58 -2.09
C LYS A 347 14.19 9.16 -0.98
N TYR A 348 13.20 8.33 -1.33
CA TYR A 348 12.13 7.86 -0.44
C TYR A 348 12.22 6.35 -0.21
N LEU A 349 13.32 5.70 -0.61
CA LEU A 349 13.61 4.32 -0.23
C LEU A 349 14.28 4.31 1.15
N ASP A 350 13.60 3.72 2.12
CA ASP A 350 14.13 3.44 3.46
C ASP A 350 14.73 2.01 3.53
N VAL A 351 14.82 1.43 4.72
CA VAL A 351 15.01 -0.01 4.99
C VAL A 351 13.66 -0.73 5.09
N PRO A 352 13.61 -2.07 4.97
CA PRO A 352 12.38 -2.80 5.27
C PRO A 352 11.96 -2.62 6.73
N GLY A 353 10.67 -2.44 6.99
CA GLY A 353 10.11 -2.33 8.34
C GLY A 353 10.08 -3.66 9.11
N VAL A 354 10.43 -4.77 8.45
CA VAL A 354 10.51 -6.10 9.05
C VAL A 354 11.76 -6.83 8.58
N TRP A 355 12.15 -7.88 9.31
CA TRP A 355 13.36 -8.65 8.99
C TRP A 355 13.31 -9.29 7.59
N ARG A 356 12.14 -9.82 7.22
CA ARG A 356 11.91 -10.50 5.95
C ARG A 356 10.49 -10.33 5.43
N GLY A 357 10.36 -10.28 4.12
CA GLY A 357 9.04 -10.24 3.46
C GLY A 357 8.28 -8.94 3.72
N ASP A 358 8.95 -7.80 3.83
CA ASP A 358 8.25 -6.53 3.74
C ASP A 358 7.69 -6.35 2.32
N LEU A 359 6.42 -6.70 2.10
CA LEU A 359 5.85 -6.69 0.76
C LEU A 359 5.78 -5.27 0.19
N PHE A 360 5.62 -4.26 1.03
CA PHE A 360 5.54 -2.87 0.58
C PHE A 360 6.90 -2.33 0.18
N TYR A 361 7.94 -2.63 0.96
CA TYR A 361 9.30 -2.26 0.60
C TYR A 361 9.73 -2.95 -0.70
N ILE A 362 9.42 -4.23 -0.87
CA ILE A 362 9.65 -4.96 -2.13
C ILE A 362 8.91 -4.25 -3.30
N GLN A 363 7.65 -3.86 -3.12
CA GLN A 363 6.91 -3.10 -4.14
C GLN A 363 7.54 -1.75 -4.47
N ASN A 364 8.07 -1.03 -3.48
CA ASN A 364 8.74 0.25 -3.67
C ASN A 364 10.05 0.09 -4.47
N LEU A 365 10.84 -0.95 -4.15
CA LEU A 365 12.05 -1.32 -4.90
C LEU A 365 11.71 -1.64 -6.36
N VAL A 366 10.69 -2.46 -6.61
CA VAL A 366 10.24 -2.78 -7.97
C VAL A 366 9.81 -1.53 -8.72
N SER A 367 9.02 -0.67 -8.09
CA SER A 367 8.51 0.55 -8.72
C SER A 367 9.64 1.54 -9.04
N THR A 368 10.72 1.54 -8.24
CA THR A 368 11.95 2.31 -8.49
C THR A 368 12.69 1.78 -9.72
N ILE A 369 12.90 0.46 -9.81
CA ILE A 369 13.55 -0.19 -10.96
C ILE A 369 12.75 0.04 -12.26
N GLU A 370 11.41 0.02 -12.17
CA GLU A 370 10.51 0.27 -13.31
C GLU A 370 10.45 1.75 -13.75
N ALA A 371 10.95 2.69 -12.94
CA ALA A 371 10.98 4.11 -13.29
C ALA A 371 12.15 4.47 -14.23
N ASP A 372 13.14 3.60 -14.38
CA ASP A 372 14.27 3.76 -15.32
C ASP A 372 13.93 3.30 -16.75
N LYS A 373 12.89 2.50 -16.91
CA LYS A 373 12.53 1.94 -18.23
C LYS A 373 11.75 3.01 -19.01
N PRO A 374 12.03 3.23 -20.31
CA PRO A 374 11.18 4.06 -21.17
C PRO A 374 9.73 3.55 -21.07
N ARG A 375 8.80 4.44 -20.73
CA ARG A 375 7.39 4.11 -20.49
C ARG A 375 6.54 4.32 -21.72
#